data_AF-A0A6N2MUY3-F1
#
_entry.id   AF-A0A6N2MUY3-F1
#
_cell.length_a   1.000
_cell.length_b   1.000
_cell.length_c   1.000
_cell.angle_alpha   90.00
_cell.angle_beta   90.00
_cell.angle_gamma   90.00
#
_symmetry.space_group_name_H-M   'P 1'
#
loop_
_entity.id
_entity.type
_entity.pdbx_description
1 polymer ?
#
loop_
_entity_poly.entity_id
_entity_poly.type
_entity_poly.pdbx_seq_one_letter_code
_entity_poly.pdbx_strand_id
1 'polypeptide(L)'
;MATQFLIPIILLSLLISFSSSLPTYSILDATQILSNSGYVAMALILEFGSQTDLIPPSQSLTIFSPSDTAFSLSGQPSLDLLHFHFSPRSFSLNSLKSLPPGYQIPTLFSNHSLVITSHADRQISVNGVQITGSALYDDGFLVVFGVDNFLDPDYTVSGSINGSTGGVLGCHVTSGDNDYSFEEASGVLRSRGYSVMASFLDLQLAEFMDHTALTILAPADEIVKGFMGDFSDFRSIFLRHVVPCKISWRDLVSLDDGVVLPTFLRGFKINVTVTDTFLMFNGVRVIVPEMYSNGWLAVHGLEGSLVMQEPNATASAEKIAVHFKAVKILIAFSFLLLCSFQLNSIF
;
A
#
# COMPACT_ATOMS: atom_id res chain seq x y z
N MET A 1 -4.57 -15.58 -60.57
CA MET A 1 -3.50 -15.56 -59.55
C MET A 1 -3.55 -14.24 -58.80
N ALA A 2 -4.45 -14.12 -57.82
CA ALA A 2 -4.62 -12.88 -57.02
C ALA A 2 -5.08 -13.16 -55.58
N THR A 3 -5.25 -14.44 -55.20
CA THR A 3 -5.79 -14.85 -53.91
C THR A 3 -4.71 -15.14 -52.85
N GLN A 4 -3.43 -15.24 -53.25
CA GLN A 4 -2.33 -15.55 -52.33
C GLN A 4 -1.80 -14.34 -51.54
N PHE A 5 -2.07 -13.11 -51.99
CA PHE A 5 -1.64 -11.89 -51.29
C PHE A 5 -2.67 -11.33 -50.29
N LEU A 6 -3.93 -11.79 -50.34
CA LEU A 6 -4.98 -11.30 -49.43
C LEU A 6 -4.86 -11.92 -48.03
N ILE A 7 -4.39 -13.16 -47.93
CA ILE A 7 -4.23 -13.88 -46.66
C ILE A 7 -3.14 -13.24 -45.75
N PRO A 8 -1.94 -12.88 -46.23
CA PRO A 8 -0.94 -12.23 -45.38
C PRO A 8 -1.33 -10.80 -44.96
N ILE A 9 -2.12 -10.07 -45.74
CA ILE A 9 -2.63 -8.75 -45.36
C ILE A 9 -3.69 -8.87 -44.25
N ILE A 10 -4.58 -9.85 -44.35
CA ILE A 10 -5.57 -10.15 -43.30
C ILE A 10 -4.87 -10.63 -42.02
N LEU A 11 -3.84 -11.46 -42.15
CA LEU A 11 -3.03 -11.92 -41.02
C LEU A 11 -2.23 -10.77 -40.38
N LEU A 12 -1.65 -9.87 -41.18
CA LEU A 12 -0.96 -8.67 -40.69
C LEU A 12 -1.93 -7.69 -39.99
N SER A 13 -3.16 -7.55 -40.49
CA SER A 13 -4.20 -6.74 -39.82
C SER A 13 -4.77 -7.38 -38.55
N LEU A 14 -4.66 -8.70 -38.39
CA LEU A 14 -5.01 -9.42 -37.15
C LEU A 14 -3.85 -9.39 -36.12
N LEU A 15 -2.61 -9.15 -36.56
CA LEU A 15 -1.42 -9.01 -35.72
C LEU A 15 -1.19 -7.57 -35.23
N ILE A 16 -1.75 -6.57 -35.92
CA ILE A 16 -1.88 -5.22 -35.38
C ILE A 16 -3.09 -5.23 -34.43
N SER A 17 -2.89 -5.80 -33.24
CA SER A 17 -3.67 -5.36 -32.09
C SER A 17 -3.38 -3.87 -31.95
N PHE A 18 -4.26 -3.02 -32.49
CA PHE A 18 -4.22 -1.61 -32.18
C PHE A 18 -4.43 -1.51 -30.67
N SER A 19 -3.34 -1.40 -29.92
CA SER A 19 -3.38 -0.88 -28.56
C SER A 19 -3.86 0.55 -28.69
N SER A 20 -5.18 0.75 -28.66
CA SER A 20 -5.74 2.10 -28.63
C SER A 20 -5.36 2.72 -27.30
N SER A 21 -4.54 3.76 -27.38
CA SER A 21 -4.17 4.60 -26.25
C SER A 21 -5.22 5.69 -26.04
N LEU A 22 -5.21 6.29 -24.85
CA LEU A 22 -5.98 7.50 -24.58
C LEU A 22 -5.69 8.57 -25.65
N PRO A 23 -6.68 9.39 -26.03
CA PRO A 23 -6.45 10.48 -26.95
C PRO A 23 -5.45 11.50 -26.37
N THR A 24 -4.50 11.96 -27.18
CA THR A 24 -3.48 12.93 -26.74
C THR A 24 -4.08 14.23 -26.22
N TYR A 25 -5.19 14.69 -26.81
CA TYR A 25 -5.90 15.88 -26.33
C TYR A 25 -6.43 15.68 -24.91
N SER A 26 -6.92 14.48 -24.58
CA SER A 26 -7.43 14.16 -23.25
C SER A 26 -6.34 14.29 -22.20
N ILE A 27 -5.14 13.77 -22.51
CA ILE A 27 -3.97 13.84 -21.62
C ILE A 27 -3.54 15.29 -21.41
N LEU A 28 -3.45 16.10 -22.48
CA LEU A 28 -3.03 17.49 -22.39
C LEU A 28 -4.03 18.33 -21.57
N ASP A 29 -5.32 18.21 -21.87
CA ASP A 29 -6.37 18.95 -21.16
C ASP A 29 -6.43 18.54 -19.68
N ALA A 30 -6.37 17.23 -19.39
CA ALA A 30 -6.34 16.73 -18.02
C ALA A 30 -5.11 17.22 -17.25
N THR A 31 -3.93 17.17 -17.87
CA THR A 31 -2.67 17.67 -17.27
C THR A 31 -2.80 19.14 -16.90
N GLN A 32 -3.32 19.97 -17.82
CA GLN A 32 -3.51 21.40 -17.57
C GLN A 32 -4.52 21.65 -16.45
N ILE A 33 -5.65 20.94 -16.45
CA ILE A 33 -6.70 21.11 -15.43
C ILE A 33 -6.22 20.65 -14.05
N LEU A 34 -5.50 19.53 -13.97
CA LEU A 34 -4.91 19.03 -12.72
C LEU A 34 -3.91 20.02 -12.14
N SER A 35 -3.00 20.53 -12.97
CA SER A 35 -2.00 21.53 -12.56
C SER A 35 -2.68 22.80 -12.02
N ASN A 36 -3.69 23.32 -12.71
CA ASN A 36 -4.46 24.49 -12.26
C ASN A 36 -5.28 24.24 -10.99
N SER A 37 -5.57 22.98 -10.68
CA SER A 37 -6.38 22.58 -9.51
C SER A 37 -5.54 22.18 -8.30
N GLY A 38 -4.21 22.35 -8.34
CA GLY A 38 -3.32 21.99 -7.22
C GLY A 38 -2.94 20.51 -7.15
N TYR A 39 -3.04 19.79 -8.27
CA TYR A 39 -2.62 18.39 -8.45
C TYR A 39 -1.43 18.31 -9.41
N VAL A 40 -0.40 19.14 -9.19
CA VAL A 40 0.77 19.29 -10.05
C VAL A 40 1.57 17.98 -10.14
N ALA A 41 1.72 17.25 -9.04
CA ALA A 41 2.46 15.99 -9.04
C ALA A 41 1.80 14.95 -9.96
N MET A 42 0.48 14.81 -9.88
CA MET A 42 -0.26 13.91 -10.77
C MET A 42 -0.31 14.42 -12.21
N ALA A 43 -0.38 15.74 -12.43
CA ALA A 43 -0.28 16.32 -13.77
C ALA A 43 1.03 15.91 -14.46
N LEU A 44 2.17 16.04 -13.76
CA LEU A 44 3.47 15.62 -14.27
C LEU A 44 3.53 14.11 -14.52
N ILE A 45 3.00 13.31 -13.59
CA ILE A 45 2.93 11.85 -13.76
C ILE A 45 2.12 11.48 -15.00
N LEU A 46 0.99 12.15 -15.25
CA LEU A 46 0.15 11.89 -16.41
C LEU A 46 0.86 12.29 -17.71
N GLU A 47 1.49 13.46 -17.72
CA GLU A 47 2.25 13.98 -18.87
C GLU A 47 3.41 13.06 -19.24
N PHE A 48 4.34 12.81 -18.30
CA PHE A 48 5.49 11.94 -18.53
C PHE A 48 5.10 10.47 -18.65
N GLY A 49 4.09 10.05 -17.88
CA GLY A 49 3.63 8.67 -17.83
C GLY A 49 2.94 8.23 -19.11
N SER A 50 2.30 9.15 -19.84
CA SER A 50 1.70 8.86 -21.15
C SER A 50 2.73 8.69 -22.28
N GLN A 51 3.92 9.26 -22.11
CA GLN A 51 5.03 9.19 -23.08
C GLN A 51 5.98 8.01 -22.79
N THR A 52 5.83 7.38 -21.63
CA THR A 52 6.65 6.27 -21.16
C THR A 52 5.76 5.04 -20.92
N ASP A 53 6.35 3.86 -20.72
CA ASP A 53 5.58 2.65 -20.36
C ASP A 53 5.06 2.67 -18.91
N LEU A 54 5.10 3.83 -18.24
CA LEU A 54 4.57 4.01 -16.89
C LEU A 54 3.04 3.89 -16.89
N ILE A 55 2.34 4.42 -17.89
CA ILE A 55 0.90 4.17 -18.05
C ILE A 55 0.73 3.24 -19.25
N PRO A 56 0.48 1.94 -19.01
CA PRO A 56 0.18 0.99 -20.07
C PRO A 56 -0.89 1.51 -21.03
N PRO A 57 -0.77 1.28 -22.35
CA PRO A 57 -1.77 1.71 -23.31
C PRO A 57 -3.16 1.18 -22.96
N SER A 58 -4.11 2.10 -22.70
CA SER A 58 -5.49 1.77 -22.38
C SER A 58 -6.46 2.63 -23.19
N GLN A 59 -7.62 2.05 -23.52
CA GLN A 59 -8.72 2.75 -24.20
C GLN A 59 -9.45 3.74 -23.29
N SER A 60 -9.35 3.50 -21.99
CA SER A 60 -10.01 4.28 -20.95
C SER A 60 -9.22 4.17 -19.65
N LEU A 61 -9.29 5.20 -18.82
CA LEU A 61 -8.56 5.25 -17.57
C LEU A 61 -9.34 6.08 -16.54
N THR A 62 -9.47 5.55 -15.33
CA THR A 62 -9.87 6.37 -14.17
C THR A 62 -8.68 6.51 -13.25
N ILE A 63 -8.32 7.74 -12.92
CA ILE A 63 -7.24 8.07 -12.00
C ILE A 63 -7.85 8.59 -10.70
N PHE A 64 -7.48 7.98 -9.58
CA PHE A 64 -7.75 8.51 -8.25
C PHE A 64 -6.52 9.29 -7.80
N SER A 65 -6.45 10.58 -8.07
CA SER A 65 -5.28 11.42 -7.81
C SER A 65 -5.17 11.84 -6.34
N PRO A 66 -4.11 11.46 -5.61
CA PRO A 66 -3.77 12.12 -4.36
C PRO A 66 -3.51 13.61 -4.57
N SER A 67 -3.81 14.44 -3.57
CA SER A 67 -3.42 15.86 -3.57
C SER A 67 -1.90 16.04 -3.53
N ASP A 68 -1.39 17.19 -3.98
CA ASP A 68 0.04 17.52 -3.86
C ASP A 68 0.53 17.51 -2.40
N THR A 69 -0.35 17.83 -1.45
CA THR A 69 -0.08 17.68 -0.02
C THR A 69 0.17 16.22 0.34
N ALA A 70 -0.65 15.28 -0.14
CA ALA A 70 -0.45 13.85 0.08
C ALA A 70 0.86 13.33 -0.55
N PHE A 71 1.24 13.83 -1.72
CA PHE A 71 2.55 13.57 -2.34
C PHE A 71 3.71 14.11 -1.49
N SER A 72 3.63 15.36 -1.04
CA SER A 72 4.67 15.98 -0.21
C SER A 72 4.90 15.21 1.09
N LEU A 73 3.83 14.67 1.67
CA LEU A 73 3.85 13.93 2.93
C LEU A 73 4.31 12.48 2.74
N SER A 74 3.99 11.85 1.62
CA SER A 74 4.33 10.45 1.34
C SER A 74 5.71 10.27 0.69
N GLY A 75 6.25 11.32 0.09
CA GLY A 75 7.45 11.24 -0.75
C GLY A 75 7.15 10.65 -2.13
N GLN A 76 8.19 10.17 -2.82
CA GLN A 76 8.04 9.60 -4.16
C GLN A 76 7.37 8.21 -4.08
N PRO A 77 6.19 7.99 -4.70
CA PRO A 77 5.54 6.69 -4.69
C PRO A 77 6.27 5.69 -5.59
N SER A 78 6.15 4.40 -5.25
CA SER A 78 6.56 3.32 -6.14
C SER A 78 5.66 3.25 -7.37
N LEU A 79 6.15 2.62 -8.44
CA LEU A 79 5.34 2.41 -9.65
C LEU A 79 4.08 1.56 -9.36
N ASP A 80 4.22 0.53 -8.52
CA ASP A 80 3.10 -0.34 -8.13
C ASP A 80 2.03 0.44 -7.36
N LEU A 81 2.43 1.31 -6.42
CA LEU A 81 1.50 2.17 -5.71
C LEU A 81 0.80 3.12 -6.69
N LEU A 82 1.53 3.69 -7.63
CA LEU A 82 0.94 4.56 -8.63
C LEU A 82 -0.04 3.84 -9.55
N HIS A 83 0.29 2.62 -9.99
CA HIS A 83 -0.61 1.75 -10.75
C HIS A 83 -1.86 1.35 -9.97
N PHE A 84 -1.77 1.27 -8.65
CA PHE A 84 -2.92 1.00 -7.79
C PHE A 84 -3.94 2.16 -7.79
N HIS A 85 -3.49 3.38 -8.03
CA HIS A 85 -4.35 4.56 -8.20
C HIS A 85 -5.04 4.64 -9.57
N PHE A 86 -4.69 3.75 -10.51
CA PHE A 86 -5.15 3.79 -11.89
C PHE A 86 -6.04 2.58 -12.19
N SER A 87 -7.28 2.83 -12.61
CA SER A 87 -8.17 1.78 -13.10
C SER A 87 -8.20 1.77 -14.63
N PRO A 88 -7.99 0.63 -15.30
CA PRO A 88 -8.03 0.52 -16.77
C PRO A 88 -9.45 0.65 -17.37
N ARG A 89 -10.39 1.23 -16.60
CA ARG A 89 -11.79 1.48 -16.98
C ARG A 89 -12.14 2.92 -16.65
N SER A 90 -12.93 3.57 -17.50
CA SER A 90 -13.53 4.86 -17.21
C SER A 90 -14.77 4.70 -16.31
N PHE A 91 -14.82 5.44 -15.22
CA PHE A 91 -15.96 5.52 -14.31
C PHE A 91 -16.38 6.98 -14.14
N SER A 92 -17.63 7.31 -14.47
CA SER A 92 -18.19 8.60 -14.10
C SER A 92 -18.57 8.63 -12.61
N LEU A 93 -18.74 9.83 -12.04
CA LEU A 93 -19.17 9.94 -10.65
C LEU A 93 -20.50 9.19 -10.40
N ASN A 94 -21.43 9.27 -11.35
CA ASN A 94 -22.72 8.59 -11.25
C ASN A 94 -22.57 7.06 -11.29
N SER A 95 -21.66 6.53 -12.12
CA SER A 95 -21.42 5.09 -12.14
C SER A 95 -20.77 4.63 -10.84
N LEU A 96 -19.79 5.36 -10.30
CA LEU A 96 -19.22 5.07 -8.97
C LEU A 96 -20.28 5.09 -7.86
N LYS A 97 -21.20 6.07 -7.88
CA LYS A 97 -22.31 6.18 -6.89
C LYS A 97 -23.27 4.99 -6.95
N SER A 98 -23.40 4.36 -8.12
CA SER A 98 -24.27 3.21 -8.30
C SER A 98 -23.67 1.88 -7.83
N LEU A 99 -22.35 1.82 -7.58
CA LEU A 99 -21.66 0.60 -7.15
C LEU A 99 -21.91 0.34 -5.66
N PRO A 100 -22.28 -0.87 -5.23
CA PRO A 100 -22.50 -1.16 -3.81
C PRO A 100 -21.19 -1.13 -3.01
N PRO A 101 -21.22 -0.83 -1.70
CA PRO A 101 -20.08 -1.06 -0.82
C PRO A 101 -19.57 -2.50 -0.91
N GLY A 102 -18.25 -2.69 -0.91
CA GLY A 102 -17.57 -3.95 -1.15
C GLY A 102 -17.31 -4.26 -2.63
N TYR A 103 -17.83 -3.46 -3.57
CA TYR A 103 -17.54 -3.64 -4.99
C TYR A 103 -16.05 -3.43 -5.28
N GLN A 104 -15.45 -4.34 -6.07
CA GLN A 104 -14.04 -4.30 -6.43
C GLN A 104 -13.83 -3.67 -7.81
N ILE A 105 -13.08 -2.57 -7.85
CA ILE A 105 -12.63 -1.89 -9.06
C ILE A 105 -11.22 -2.37 -9.40
N PRO A 106 -10.98 -2.94 -10.61
CA PRO A 106 -9.65 -3.39 -10.99
C PRO A 106 -8.68 -2.20 -11.11
N THR A 107 -7.40 -2.43 -10.83
CA THR A 107 -6.33 -1.45 -10.99
C THR A 107 -5.29 -1.91 -12.02
N LEU A 108 -4.35 -1.03 -12.37
CA LEU A 108 -3.17 -1.41 -13.14
C LEU A 108 -2.14 -2.18 -12.31
N PHE A 109 -2.26 -2.14 -10.97
CA PHE A 109 -1.46 -2.98 -10.09
C PHE A 109 -2.04 -4.40 -10.06
N SER A 110 -1.32 -5.34 -10.66
CA SER A 110 -1.82 -6.70 -10.91
C SER A 110 -2.29 -7.38 -9.63
N ASN A 111 -3.44 -8.08 -9.72
CA ASN A 111 -4.10 -8.77 -8.60
C ASN A 111 -4.58 -7.88 -7.45
N HIS A 112 -4.56 -6.56 -7.61
CA HIS A 112 -5.05 -5.63 -6.62
C HIS A 112 -6.24 -4.84 -7.17
N SER A 113 -7.27 -4.74 -6.34
CA SER A 113 -8.50 -4.02 -6.65
C SER A 113 -8.77 -2.97 -5.59
N LEU A 114 -9.27 -1.83 -6.02
CA LEU A 114 -9.88 -0.87 -5.12
C LEU A 114 -11.24 -1.38 -4.67
N VAL A 115 -11.69 -0.98 -3.49
CA VAL A 115 -12.97 -1.38 -2.91
C VAL A 115 -13.80 -0.15 -2.61
N ILE A 116 -15.06 -0.14 -3.04
CA ILE A 116 -16.03 0.90 -2.64
C ILE A 116 -16.36 0.72 -1.16
N THR A 117 -16.17 1.74 -0.32
CA THR A 117 -16.24 1.57 1.14
C THR A 117 -17.44 2.21 1.82
N SER A 118 -17.96 3.32 1.29
CA SER A 118 -19.17 3.93 1.87
C SER A 118 -19.86 4.87 0.88
N HIS A 119 -21.18 4.95 1.04
CA HIS A 119 -22.06 5.98 0.51
C HIS A 119 -22.78 6.61 1.72
N ALA A 120 -22.36 7.79 2.14
CA ALA A 120 -23.31 8.74 2.72
C ALA A 120 -23.87 9.57 1.54
N ASP A 121 -25.09 10.10 1.63
CA ASP A 121 -25.89 10.68 0.52
C ASP A 121 -25.16 11.68 -0.43
N ARG A 122 -23.93 12.11 -0.13
CA ARG A 122 -23.09 12.98 -0.98
C ARG A 122 -21.60 12.59 -1.06
N GLN A 123 -21.11 11.61 -0.31
CA GLN A 123 -19.68 11.28 -0.23
C GLN A 123 -19.45 9.81 -0.56
N ILE A 124 -18.64 9.57 -1.60
CA ILE A 124 -18.09 8.25 -1.94
C ILE A 124 -16.70 8.13 -1.31
N SER A 125 -16.40 6.94 -0.82
CA SER A 125 -15.04 6.54 -0.49
C SER A 125 -14.63 5.28 -1.23
N VAL A 126 -13.34 5.21 -1.55
CA VAL A 126 -12.66 4.08 -2.17
C VAL A 126 -11.47 3.73 -1.28
N ASN A 127 -11.34 2.48 -0.89
CA ASN A 127 -10.34 2.03 0.10
C ASN A 127 -10.35 2.86 1.40
N GLY A 128 -11.53 3.33 1.82
CA GLY A 128 -11.68 4.15 3.02
C GLY A 128 -11.24 5.61 2.83
N VAL A 129 -10.71 5.97 1.66
CA VAL A 129 -10.31 7.34 1.31
C VAL A 129 -11.46 8.02 0.55
N GLN A 130 -11.79 9.24 0.93
CA GLN A 130 -12.86 10.00 0.30
C GLN A 130 -12.45 10.49 -1.09
N ILE A 131 -13.40 10.44 -2.03
CA ILE A 131 -13.30 11.12 -3.32
C ILE A 131 -13.75 12.57 -3.15
N THR A 132 -12.92 13.53 -3.57
CA THR A 132 -13.21 14.95 -3.46
C THR A 132 -14.29 15.36 -4.47
N GLY A 133 -15.52 15.61 -3.99
CA GLY A 133 -16.57 16.28 -4.77
C GLY A 133 -16.85 15.66 -6.15
N SER A 134 -16.69 16.47 -7.21
CA SER A 134 -16.82 16.05 -8.62
C SER A 134 -15.48 15.60 -9.20
N ALA A 135 -15.50 14.93 -10.35
CA ALA A 135 -14.28 14.68 -11.12
C ALA A 135 -13.55 16.01 -11.40
N LEU A 136 -12.22 15.99 -11.25
CA LEU A 136 -11.33 17.08 -11.66
C LEU A 136 -11.29 17.19 -13.19
N TYR A 137 -11.36 16.04 -13.86
CA TYR A 137 -11.42 15.93 -15.31
C TYR A 137 -12.30 14.75 -15.70
N ASP A 138 -13.13 14.91 -16.74
CA ASP A 138 -13.95 13.83 -17.29
C ASP A 138 -14.29 14.16 -18.76
N ASP A 139 -13.73 13.39 -19.68
CA ASP A 139 -14.09 13.43 -21.11
C ASP A 139 -14.72 12.10 -21.60
N GLY A 140 -15.08 11.23 -20.66
CA GLY A 140 -15.60 9.88 -20.90
C GLY A 140 -14.54 8.82 -21.15
N PHE A 141 -13.33 9.16 -21.63
CA PHE A 141 -12.23 8.21 -21.82
C PHE A 141 -11.25 8.24 -20.65
N LEU A 142 -10.85 9.44 -20.25
CA LEU A 142 -10.03 9.71 -19.09
C LEU A 142 -10.89 10.43 -18.05
N VAL A 143 -10.97 9.84 -16.85
CA VAL A 143 -11.62 10.47 -15.71
C VAL A 143 -10.61 10.59 -14.58
N VAL A 144 -10.53 11.76 -13.96
CA VAL A 144 -9.65 11.99 -12.82
C VAL A 144 -10.46 12.48 -11.63
N PHE A 145 -10.43 11.72 -10.55
CA PHE A 145 -10.99 12.09 -9.26
C PHE A 145 -9.87 12.50 -8.32
N GLY A 146 -10.06 13.57 -7.56
CA GLY A 146 -9.20 13.84 -6.42
C GLY A 146 -9.54 12.90 -5.26
N VAL A 147 -8.51 12.47 -4.52
CA VAL A 147 -8.64 11.74 -3.26
C VAL A 147 -7.78 12.39 -2.19
N ASP A 148 -8.25 12.35 -0.94
CA ASP A 148 -7.60 13.07 0.16
C ASP A 148 -6.20 12.52 0.49
N ASN A 149 -5.96 11.23 0.25
CA ASN A 149 -4.71 10.54 0.57
C ASN A 149 -4.39 9.44 -0.45
N PHE A 150 -3.18 8.88 -0.37
CA PHE A 150 -2.82 7.68 -1.13
C PHE A 150 -3.72 6.49 -0.76
N LEU A 151 -4.09 5.70 -1.77
CA LEU A 151 -4.87 4.49 -1.65
C LEU A 151 -3.92 3.35 -1.27
N ASP A 152 -4.33 2.56 -0.28
CA ASP A 152 -3.54 1.46 0.26
C ASP A 152 -3.82 0.15 -0.50
N PRO A 153 -2.83 -0.45 -1.21
CA PRO A 153 -2.97 -1.75 -1.87
C PRO A 153 -3.39 -2.88 -0.94
N ASP A 154 -3.00 -2.80 0.34
CA ASP A 154 -3.32 -3.82 1.31
C ASP A 154 -4.73 -3.65 1.89
N TYR A 155 -5.50 -2.64 1.43
CA TYR A 155 -6.79 -2.29 1.99
C TYR A 155 -7.75 -3.50 2.04
N THR A 156 -8.27 -3.77 3.24
CA THR A 156 -9.30 -4.76 3.55
C THR A 156 -10.52 -4.06 4.12
N VAL A 157 -11.69 -4.43 3.66
CA VAL A 157 -12.94 -3.94 4.25
C VAL A 157 -13.06 -4.58 5.62
N SER A 158 -12.94 -3.78 6.70
CA SER A 158 -13.32 -4.23 8.03
C SER A 158 -14.83 -4.45 8.04
N GLY A 159 -15.25 -5.65 7.67
CA GLY A 159 -16.63 -6.07 7.79
C GLY A 159 -17.00 -6.14 9.26
N SER A 160 -17.91 -5.28 9.70
CA SER A 160 -18.74 -5.63 10.84
C SER A 160 -19.74 -6.69 10.36
N ILE A 161 -19.38 -7.96 10.49
CA ILE A 161 -20.34 -9.05 10.68
C ILE A 161 -19.79 -9.96 11.78
N ASN A 162 -20.32 -9.74 12.99
CA ASN A 162 -20.47 -10.71 14.08
C ASN A 162 -19.28 -11.65 14.37
N GLY A 163 -18.39 -11.18 15.23
CA GLY A 163 -17.39 -12.01 15.89
C GLY A 163 -16.66 -11.19 16.94
N SER A 164 -17.07 -11.35 18.19
CA SER A 164 -16.52 -10.71 19.38
C SER A 164 -14.99 -10.81 19.47
N THR A 165 -14.29 -9.67 19.36
CA THR A 165 -13.04 -9.42 20.11
C THR A 165 -12.97 -7.99 20.69
N GLY A 166 -13.92 -7.11 20.37
CA GLY A 166 -14.03 -5.77 20.97
C GLY A 166 -14.48 -5.73 22.44
N GLY A 167 -14.51 -6.87 23.14
CA GLY A 167 -15.01 -6.97 24.52
C GLY A 167 -13.95 -6.92 25.63
N VAL A 168 -12.66 -7.08 25.32
CA VAL A 168 -11.63 -7.28 26.38
C VAL A 168 -10.86 -6.00 26.72
N LEU A 169 -10.68 -5.08 25.77
CA LEU A 169 -9.77 -3.93 25.96
C LEU A 169 -10.42 -2.54 25.92
N GLY A 170 -11.74 -2.44 25.73
CA GLY A 170 -12.43 -1.13 25.78
C GLY A 170 -11.80 -0.05 24.88
N CYS A 171 -11.17 -0.45 23.77
CA CYS A 171 -10.51 0.45 22.82
C CYS A 171 -11.57 1.27 22.08
N HIS A 172 -12.02 2.35 22.71
CA HIS A 172 -12.91 3.33 22.12
C HIS A 172 -12.09 4.50 21.60
N VAL A 173 -12.35 4.93 20.37
CA VAL A 173 -11.83 6.18 19.82
C VAL A 173 -12.41 7.30 20.66
N THR A 174 -11.61 7.86 21.57
CA THR A 174 -12.03 9.04 22.32
C THR A 174 -11.90 10.25 21.41
N SER A 175 -12.99 10.61 20.72
CA SER A 175 -13.15 11.89 20.04
C SER A 175 -13.24 13.00 21.09
N GLY A 176 -12.09 13.33 21.69
CA GLY A 176 -11.91 14.47 22.57
C GLY A 176 -10.98 15.47 21.90
N ASP A 177 -11.36 16.74 21.98
CA ASP A 177 -10.67 17.96 21.53
C ASP A 177 -9.40 18.22 22.36
N ASN A 178 -8.51 17.22 22.42
CA ASN A 178 -7.25 17.28 23.16
C ASN A 178 -6.11 17.57 22.18
N ASP A 179 -5.13 18.35 22.62
CA ASP A 179 -3.89 18.60 21.88
C ASP A 179 -3.06 17.30 21.79
N TYR A 180 -3.05 16.68 20.61
CA TYR A 180 -2.33 15.43 20.32
C TYR A 180 -0.85 15.71 20.00
N SER A 181 -0.10 16.27 20.96
CA SER A 181 1.33 16.55 20.80
C SER A 181 2.21 15.35 21.18
N PHE A 182 3.22 15.08 20.34
CA PHE A 182 4.25 14.05 20.59
C PHE A 182 5.52 14.57 21.27
N GLU A 183 5.64 15.89 21.50
CA GLU A 183 6.89 16.53 21.94
C GLU A 183 7.46 15.94 23.24
N GLU A 184 6.61 15.73 24.24
CA GLU A 184 7.04 15.17 25.51
C GLU A 184 7.48 13.70 25.35
N ALA A 185 6.73 12.92 24.59
CA ALA A 185 7.02 11.52 24.33
C ALA A 185 8.35 11.36 23.59
N SER A 186 8.61 12.18 22.57
CA SER A 186 9.85 12.14 21.80
C SER A 186 11.05 12.59 22.66
N GLY A 187 10.87 13.57 23.55
CA GLY A 187 11.86 13.94 24.56
C GLY A 187 12.24 12.78 25.48
N VAL A 188 11.24 12.07 26.02
CA VAL A 188 11.46 10.90 26.89
C VAL A 188 12.19 9.78 26.15
N LEU A 189 11.75 9.43 24.93
CA LEU A 189 12.37 8.41 24.09
C LEU A 189 13.86 8.71 23.83
N ARG A 190 14.21 9.95 23.47
CA ARG A 190 15.61 10.37 23.25
C ARG A 190 16.46 10.21 24.51
N SER A 191 15.94 10.65 25.65
CA SER A 191 16.66 10.57 26.93
C SER A 191 16.99 9.13 27.36
N ARG A 192 16.32 8.14 26.76
CA ARG A 192 16.44 6.72 27.09
C ARG A 192 17.09 5.86 25.99
N GLY A 193 17.60 6.47 24.91
CA GLY A 193 18.26 5.74 23.83
C GLY A 193 17.33 5.13 22.77
N TYR A 194 16.15 5.75 22.57
CA TYR A 194 15.15 5.41 21.56
C TYR A 194 14.94 6.59 20.57
N SER A 195 16.04 7.22 20.17
CA SER A 195 16.09 8.42 19.32
C SER A 195 15.50 8.20 17.93
N VAL A 196 15.59 6.99 17.37
CA VAL A 196 15.00 6.69 16.06
C VAL A 196 13.48 6.76 16.15
N MET A 197 12.88 6.10 17.13
CA MET A 197 11.43 6.15 17.35
C MET A 197 10.97 7.56 17.71
N ALA A 198 11.74 8.30 18.52
CA ALA A 198 11.48 9.71 18.80
C ALA A 198 11.45 10.56 17.52
N SER A 199 12.37 10.32 16.59
CA SER A 199 12.42 11.03 15.31
C SER A 199 11.22 10.71 14.43
N PHE A 200 10.70 9.48 14.46
CA PHE A 200 9.46 9.14 13.76
C PHE A 200 8.23 9.86 14.33
N LEU A 201 8.17 10.04 15.65
CA LEU A 201 7.11 10.82 16.28
C LEU A 201 7.20 12.31 15.92
N ASP A 202 8.41 12.89 15.90
CA ASP A 202 8.61 14.30 15.52
C ASP A 202 8.37 14.57 14.03
N LEU A 203 8.66 13.59 13.17
CA LEU A 203 8.30 13.64 11.76
C LEU A 203 6.80 13.43 11.52
N GLN A 204 6.03 13.25 12.60
CA GLN A 204 4.58 13.13 12.53
C GLN A 204 4.17 11.99 11.58
N LEU A 205 4.93 10.89 11.55
CA LEU A 205 4.53 9.70 10.80
C LEU A 205 3.26 9.04 11.37
N ALA A 206 2.86 9.45 12.58
CA ALA A 206 1.57 9.17 13.21
C ALA A 206 0.50 10.26 12.94
N GLU A 207 0.88 11.42 12.39
CA GLU A 207 0.09 12.35 11.56
C GLU A 207 -1.29 11.90 11.07
N PHE A 208 -1.21 10.86 10.25
CA PHE A 208 -2.30 10.34 9.44
C PHE A 208 -3.25 9.44 10.24
N MET A 209 -3.01 9.27 11.54
CA MET A 209 -3.72 8.34 12.43
C MET A 209 -4.78 9.10 13.25
N ASP A 210 -5.70 9.70 12.50
CA ASP A 210 -6.78 10.59 12.90
C ASP A 210 -7.37 10.25 14.30
N HIS A 211 -7.12 11.13 15.28
CA HIS A 211 -7.73 11.16 16.63
C HIS A 211 -7.82 9.80 17.36
N THR A 212 -6.86 8.90 17.09
CA THR A 212 -6.86 7.55 17.65
C THR A 212 -5.86 7.44 18.79
N ALA A 213 -6.28 6.84 19.90
CA ALA A 213 -5.36 6.53 20.99
C ALA A 213 -4.35 5.45 20.54
N LEU A 214 -3.06 5.63 20.85
CA LEU A 214 -1.97 4.84 20.30
C LEU A 214 -1.17 4.11 21.39
N THR A 215 -0.62 2.96 21.03
CA THR A 215 0.50 2.33 21.74
C THR A 215 1.70 2.22 20.82
N ILE A 216 2.83 2.76 21.24
CA ILE A 216 4.11 2.71 20.54
C ILE A 216 5.00 1.64 21.18
N LEU A 217 5.50 0.72 20.37
CA LEU A 217 6.40 -0.35 20.80
C LEU A 217 7.81 -0.01 20.34
N ALA A 218 8.55 0.74 21.14
CA ALA A 218 9.81 1.36 20.74
C ALA A 218 11.00 0.37 20.84
N PRO A 219 11.65 -0.03 19.74
CA PRO A 219 12.92 -0.76 19.79
C PRO A 219 14.09 0.17 20.15
N ALA A 220 15.11 -0.32 20.86
CA ALA A 220 16.30 0.46 21.17
C ALA A 220 17.09 0.85 19.91
N ASP A 221 17.75 2.02 19.91
CA ASP A 221 18.46 2.57 18.74
C ASP A 221 19.54 1.63 18.18
N GLU A 222 20.20 0.89 19.06
CA GLU A 222 21.25 -0.08 18.69
C GLU A 222 20.74 -1.19 17.77
N ILE A 223 19.47 -1.57 17.90
CA ILE A 223 18.83 -2.59 17.07
C ILE A 223 18.45 -2.01 15.71
N VAL A 224 17.98 -0.76 15.68
CA VAL A 224 17.44 -0.13 14.46
C VAL A 224 18.55 0.26 13.47
N LYS A 225 19.76 0.55 13.95
CA LYS A 225 20.93 0.90 13.11
C LYS A 225 21.28 -0.14 12.04
N GLY A 226 20.90 -1.41 12.24
CA GLY A 226 21.13 -2.48 11.27
C GLY A 226 20.22 -2.44 10.03
N PHE A 227 19.16 -1.61 10.04
CA PHE A 227 18.10 -1.59 9.02
C PHE A 227 18.13 -0.33 8.14
N MET A 228 19.15 0.53 8.28
CA MET A 228 19.22 1.83 7.59
C MET A 228 19.74 1.69 6.15
N GLY A 229 18.88 1.20 5.24
CA GLY A 229 19.19 1.04 3.81
C GLY A 229 18.32 1.89 2.89
N ASP A 230 16.98 1.75 2.98
CA ASP A 230 16.02 2.46 2.11
C ASP A 230 14.99 3.26 2.93
N PHE A 231 14.59 4.42 2.41
CA PHE A 231 13.61 5.31 3.04
C PHE A 231 12.20 4.73 3.06
N SER A 232 11.86 3.90 2.05
CA SER A 232 10.58 3.18 1.98
C SER A 232 10.41 2.21 3.17
N ASP A 233 11.53 1.66 3.67
CA ASP A 233 11.54 0.75 4.81
C ASP A 233 11.16 1.48 6.11
N PHE A 234 11.58 2.73 6.32
CA PHE A 234 11.38 3.42 7.61
C PHE A 234 9.90 3.60 8.00
N ARG A 235 9.03 3.92 7.03
CA ARG A 235 7.59 4.01 7.30
C ARG A 235 7.03 2.65 7.66
N SER A 236 7.36 1.61 6.90
CA SER A 236 6.87 0.25 7.19
C SER A 236 7.34 -0.24 8.57
N ILE A 237 8.59 0.07 8.93
CA ILE A 237 9.17 -0.24 10.24
C ILE A 237 8.37 0.47 11.32
N PHE A 238 8.16 1.79 11.20
CA PHE A 238 7.39 2.54 12.18
C PHE A 238 5.99 1.95 12.37
N LEU A 239 5.25 1.72 11.29
CA LEU A 239 3.87 1.24 11.33
C LEU A 239 3.70 -0.15 11.98
N ARG A 240 4.71 -1.03 11.91
CA ARG A 240 4.72 -2.33 12.63
C ARG A 240 4.75 -2.18 14.14
N HIS A 241 5.24 -1.04 14.63
CA HIS A 241 5.45 -0.78 16.04
C HIS A 241 4.36 0.15 16.62
N VAL A 242 3.31 0.47 15.86
CA VAL A 242 2.19 1.29 16.35
C VAL A 242 0.91 0.46 16.38
N VAL A 243 0.28 0.37 17.55
CA VAL A 243 -1.03 -0.28 17.76
C VAL A 243 -2.11 0.80 17.80
N PRO A 244 -3.23 0.67 17.07
CA PRO A 244 -4.35 1.63 17.02
C PRO A 244 -5.25 1.55 18.26
N CYS A 245 -4.63 1.44 19.44
CA CYS A 245 -5.28 1.55 20.73
C CYS A 245 -4.21 1.90 21.76
N LYS A 246 -4.53 2.76 22.72
CA LYS A 246 -3.71 2.94 23.92
C LYS A 246 -3.96 1.78 24.87
N ILE A 247 -2.91 1.04 25.19
CA ILE A 247 -2.94 -0.09 26.12
C ILE A 247 -1.91 0.20 27.20
N SER A 248 -2.36 0.33 28.45
CA SER A 248 -1.43 0.56 29.57
C SER A 248 -0.62 -0.69 29.87
N TRP A 249 0.47 -0.55 30.64
CA TRP A 249 1.21 -1.74 31.08
C TRP A 249 0.33 -2.69 31.90
N ARG A 250 -0.54 -2.14 32.75
CA ARG A 250 -1.50 -2.92 33.55
C ARG A 250 -2.40 -3.77 32.67
N ASP A 251 -2.90 -3.20 31.58
CA ASP A 251 -3.82 -3.88 30.69
C ASP A 251 -3.06 -4.93 29.85
N LEU A 252 -1.85 -4.60 29.38
CA LEU A 252 -0.98 -5.53 28.65
C LEU A 252 -0.68 -6.81 29.44
N VAL A 253 -0.31 -6.70 30.71
CA VAL A 253 -0.02 -7.90 31.54
C VAL A 253 -1.27 -8.67 31.96
N SER A 254 -2.45 -8.08 31.78
CA SER A 254 -3.73 -8.74 32.04
C SER A 254 -4.32 -9.46 30.82
N LEU A 255 -3.65 -9.35 29.65
CA LEU A 255 -4.06 -10.05 28.45
C LEU A 255 -3.88 -11.56 28.59
N ASP A 256 -4.77 -12.30 27.96
CA ASP A 256 -4.61 -13.73 27.77
C ASP A 256 -3.43 -14.02 26.82
N ASP A 257 -2.73 -15.13 27.08
CA ASP A 257 -1.70 -15.62 26.17
C ASP A 257 -2.30 -15.96 24.79
N GLY A 258 -1.60 -15.57 23.72
CA GLY A 258 -2.06 -15.77 22.34
C GLY A 258 -3.03 -14.70 21.81
N VAL A 259 -3.29 -13.63 22.57
CA VAL A 259 -4.00 -12.45 22.07
C VAL A 259 -3.24 -11.88 20.87
N VAL A 260 -3.98 -11.51 19.82
CA VAL A 260 -3.41 -10.92 18.60
C VAL A 260 -3.83 -9.47 18.48
N LEU A 261 -2.86 -8.56 18.56
CA LEU A 261 -3.07 -7.12 18.42
C LEU A 261 -2.87 -6.67 16.97
N PRO A 262 -3.72 -5.77 16.45
CA PRO A 262 -3.48 -5.12 15.16
C PRO A 262 -2.34 -4.09 15.29
N THR A 263 -1.73 -3.74 14.15
CA THR A 263 -0.82 -2.59 14.03
C THR A 263 -1.30 -1.66 12.92
N PHE A 264 -0.71 -0.47 12.80
CA PHE A 264 -0.97 0.39 11.65
C PHE A 264 -0.31 -0.12 10.36
N LEU A 265 0.65 -1.06 10.43
CA LEU A 265 1.07 -1.78 9.23
C LEU A 265 0.06 -2.88 8.95
N ARG A 266 -0.66 -2.73 7.84
CA ARG A 266 -1.68 -3.67 7.44
C ARG A 266 -1.09 -5.06 7.17
N GLY A 267 -1.85 -6.11 7.55
CA GLY A 267 -1.38 -7.50 7.46
C GLY A 267 -0.35 -7.90 8.53
N PHE A 268 0.31 -6.92 9.17
CA PHE A 268 1.21 -7.17 10.28
C PHE A 268 0.45 -7.14 11.60
N LYS A 269 0.41 -8.30 12.27
CA LYS A 269 -0.22 -8.47 13.58
C LYS A 269 0.82 -8.85 14.61
N ILE A 270 0.54 -8.50 15.85
CA ILE A 270 1.38 -8.82 16.99
C ILE A 270 0.72 -9.94 17.77
N ASN A 271 1.36 -11.10 17.80
CA ASN A 271 1.03 -12.15 18.72
C ASN A 271 1.64 -11.82 20.09
N VAL A 272 0.76 -11.69 21.08
CA VAL A 272 1.12 -11.43 22.47
C VAL A 272 1.38 -12.78 23.13
N THR A 273 2.58 -12.94 23.68
CA THR A 273 2.91 -14.07 24.54
C THR A 273 3.06 -13.59 25.97
N VAL A 274 2.22 -14.09 26.86
CA VAL A 274 2.22 -13.73 28.28
C VAL A 274 2.64 -14.95 29.08
N THR A 275 3.70 -14.79 29.85
CA THR A 275 4.20 -15.81 30.79
C THR A 275 4.29 -15.19 32.18
N ASP A 276 4.47 -16.01 33.22
CA ASP A 276 4.65 -15.53 34.60
C ASP A 276 5.80 -14.53 34.77
N THR A 277 6.73 -14.48 33.81
CA THR A 277 7.99 -13.73 33.92
C THR A 277 8.20 -12.70 32.81
N PHE A 278 7.58 -12.89 31.64
CA PHE A 278 7.83 -12.05 30.47
C PHE A 278 6.55 -11.81 29.66
N LEU A 279 6.46 -10.61 29.10
CA LEU A 279 5.54 -10.25 28.04
C LEU A 279 6.32 -10.05 26.75
N MET A 280 5.88 -10.70 25.67
CA MET A 280 6.50 -10.63 24.36
C MET A 280 5.52 -10.26 23.27
N PHE A 281 6.02 -9.57 22.26
CA PHE A 281 5.34 -9.24 21.02
C PHE A 281 6.09 -9.91 19.87
N ASN A 282 5.49 -10.88 19.20
CA ASN A 282 6.15 -11.68 18.15
C ASN A 282 7.54 -12.19 18.59
N GLY A 283 7.65 -12.72 19.82
CA GLY A 283 8.90 -13.22 20.39
C GLY A 283 9.89 -12.14 20.87
N VAL A 284 9.58 -10.85 20.70
CA VAL A 284 10.40 -9.74 21.20
C VAL A 284 9.91 -9.31 22.59
N ARG A 285 10.79 -9.33 23.59
CA ARG A 285 10.44 -8.96 24.97
C ARG A 285 10.22 -7.45 25.14
N VAL A 286 9.26 -7.11 26.00
CA VAL A 286 9.14 -5.77 26.56
C VAL A 286 10.12 -5.62 27.74
N ILE A 287 11.04 -4.67 27.64
CA ILE A 287 12.09 -4.42 28.64
C ILE A 287 11.90 -3.12 29.41
N VAL A 288 11.18 -2.15 28.83
CA VAL A 288 10.85 -0.89 29.49
C VAL A 288 9.34 -0.71 29.43
N PRO A 289 8.59 -1.25 30.40
CA PRO A 289 7.14 -1.07 30.43
C PRO A 289 6.78 0.39 30.68
N GLU A 290 5.79 0.90 29.95
CA GLU A 290 5.20 2.23 30.14
C GLU A 290 6.25 3.34 30.26
N MET A 291 7.18 3.36 29.30
CA MET A 291 8.24 4.36 29.20
C MET A 291 7.68 5.79 29.17
N TYR A 292 6.55 5.96 28.49
CA TYR A 292 5.75 7.18 28.46
C TYR A 292 4.27 6.80 28.41
N SER A 293 3.41 7.60 29.03
CA SER A 293 1.95 7.41 28.96
C SER A 293 1.24 8.72 29.28
N ASN A 294 0.25 9.08 28.47
CA ASN A 294 -0.64 10.23 28.70
C ASN A 294 -2.10 9.85 28.36
N GLY A 295 -3.01 10.80 28.19
CA GLY A 295 -4.43 10.51 27.90
C GLY A 295 -4.68 9.60 26.69
N TRP A 296 -3.85 9.67 25.66
CA TRP A 296 -4.09 9.01 24.37
C TRP A 296 -2.91 8.17 23.87
N LEU A 297 -1.72 8.32 24.44
CA LEU A 297 -0.50 7.63 24.02
C LEU A 297 0.05 6.76 25.14
N ALA A 298 0.51 5.56 24.83
CA ALA A 298 1.37 4.74 25.66
C ALA A 298 2.61 4.32 24.87
N VAL A 299 3.77 4.19 25.53
CA VAL A 299 5.03 3.78 24.91
C VAL A 299 5.65 2.67 25.74
N HIS A 300 5.98 1.54 25.11
CA HIS A 300 6.68 0.42 25.75
C HIS A 300 7.98 0.13 24.99
N GLY A 301 9.09 0.05 25.71
CA GLY A 301 10.40 -0.25 25.13
C GLY A 301 10.58 -1.76 24.91
N LEU A 302 11.01 -2.12 23.71
CA LEU A 302 11.30 -3.48 23.28
C LEU A 302 12.81 -3.76 23.29
N GLU A 303 13.17 -5.01 23.54
CA GLU A 303 14.55 -5.50 23.44
C GLU A 303 15.05 -5.61 21.99
N GLY A 304 14.13 -5.85 21.07
CA GLY A 304 14.40 -6.04 19.65
C GLY A 304 13.41 -5.28 18.78
N SER A 305 13.51 -5.46 17.47
CA SER A 305 12.58 -4.86 16.50
C SER A 305 11.66 -5.91 15.89
N LEU A 306 10.41 -5.53 15.67
CA LEU A 306 9.38 -6.36 15.02
C LEU A 306 9.61 -6.53 13.50
N VAL A 307 10.73 -6.05 12.98
CA VAL A 307 11.13 -6.18 11.57
C VAL A 307 11.60 -7.61 11.24
N MET A 308 12.07 -8.37 12.23
CA MET A 308 12.57 -9.73 12.03
C MET A 308 11.68 -10.79 12.68
N GLN A 309 10.76 -11.34 11.89
CA GLN A 309 10.46 -12.78 11.91
C GLN A 309 9.70 -13.17 10.65
N GLU A 310 10.42 -13.48 9.57
CA GLU A 310 9.98 -14.56 8.69
C GLU A 310 10.73 -15.82 9.13
N PRO A 311 10.05 -16.97 9.33
CA PRO A 311 10.72 -18.23 9.56
C PRO A 311 11.56 -18.54 8.33
N ASN A 312 12.85 -18.84 8.54
CA ASN A 312 13.78 -19.31 7.51
C ASN A 312 13.15 -20.39 6.63
N ALA A 313 12.67 -20.02 5.45
CA ALA A 313 12.36 -20.93 4.35
C ALA A 313 13.56 -21.09 3.41
N THR A 314 14.77 -21.17 3.97
CA THR A 314 16.00 -21.52 3.24
C THR A 314 16.05 -23.04 3.01
N ALA A 315 15.14 -23.54 2.18
CA ALA A 315 15.24 -24.89 1.60
C ALA A 315 14.50 -25.04 0.26
N SER A 316 13.61 -24.11 -0.12
CA SER A 316 12.79 -24.24 -1.35
C SER A 316 13.38 -23.52 -2.57
N ALA A 317 14.09 -22.40 -2.35
CA ALA A 317 14.60 -21.57 -3.45
C ALA A 317 15.69 -22.26 -4.30
N GLU A 318 16.52 -23.11 -3.70
CA GLU A 318 17.59 -23.81 -4.43
C GLU A 318 17.04 -24.86 -5.40
N LYS A 319 15.92 -25.52 -5.05
CA LYS A 319 15.28 -26.53 -5.90
C LYS A 319 14.56 -25.93 -7.11
N ILE A 320 13.99 -24.74 -6.95
CA ILE A 320 13.28 -24.01 -8.02
C ILE A 320 14.28 -23.42 -9.03
N ALA A 321 15.41 -22.89 -8.55
CA ALA A 321 16.46 -22.35 -9.43
C ALA A 321 17.11 -23.42 -10.32
N VAL A 322 17.33 -24.63 -9.78
CA VAL A 322 17.86 -25.77 -10.56
C VAL A 322 16.85 -26.24 -11.61
N HIS A 323 15.56 -26.28 -11.26
CA HIS A 323 14.50 -26.67 -12.21
C HIS A 323 14.39 -25.67 -13.37
N PHE A 324 14.46 -24.36 -13.11
CA PHE A 324 14.41 -23.34 -14.17
C PHE A 324 15.63 -23.37 -15.11
N LYS A 325 16.83 -23.67 -14.59
CA LYS A 325 18.03 -23.85 -15.43
C LYS A 325 17.89 -25.06 -16.35
N ALA A 326 17.40 -26.19 -15.84
CA ALA A 326 17.19 -27.40 -16.65
C ALA A 326 16.15 -27.17 -17.77
N VAL A 327 15.05 -26.47 -17.48
CA VAL A 327 14.02 -26.13 -18.47
C VAL A 327 14.56 -25.20 -19.56
N LYS A 328 15.36 -24.18 -19.20
CA LYS A 328 15.99 -23.28 -20.20
C LYS A 328 16.96 -24.02 -21.12
N ILE A 329 17.73 -24.99 -20.60
CA ILE A 329 18.64 -25.81 -21.40
C ILE A 329 17.85 -26.71 -22.37
N LEU A 330 16.74 -27.30 -21.92
CA LEU A 330 15.91 -28.16 -22.76
C LEU A 330 15.25 -27.38 -23.91
N ILE A 331 14.80 -26.14 -23.64
CA ILE A 331 14.23 -25.25 -24.65
C ILE A 331 15.29 -24.87 -25.69
N ALA A 332 16.52 -24.53 -25.27
CA ALA A 332 17.60 -24.21 -26.18
C ALA A 332 17.98 -25.38 -27.10
N PHE A 333 17.99 -26.61 -26.57
CA PHE A 333 18.24 -27.81 -27.37
C PHE A 333 17.11 -28.09 -28.39
N SER A 334 15.86 -27.82 -28.03
CA SER A 334 14.71 -27.98 -28.93
C SER A 334 14.79 -27.00 -30.11
N PHE A 335 15.16 -25.74 -29.85
CA PHE A 335 15.36 -24.72 -30.89
C PHE A 335 16.54 -25.03 -31.83
N LEU A 336 17.63 -25.59 -31.29
CA LEU A 336 18.77 -26.05 -32.10
C LEU A 336 18.39 -27.21 -33.01
N LEU A 337 17.62 -28.20 -32.51
CA LEU A 337 17.13 -29.30 -33.33
C LEU A 337 16.23 -28.79 -34.47
N LEU A 338 15.29 -27.89 -34.16
CA LEU A 338 14.39 -27.28 -35.13
C LEU A 338 15.14 -26.49 -36.23
N CYS A 339 16.23 -25.79 -35.89
CA CYS A 339 17.09 -25.12 -36.88
C CYS A 339 17.82 -26.12 -37.80
N SER A 340 18.31 -27.24 -37.27
CA SER A 340 18.96 -28.27 -38.10
C SER A 340 18.00 -29.03 -39.02
N PHE A 341 16.72 -29.16 -38.65
CA PHE A 341 15.70 -29.76 -39.54
C PHE A 341 15.23 -28.80 -40.65
N GLN A 342 15.28 -27.48 -40.44
CA GLN A 342 14.99 -26.51 -41.51
C GLN A 342 16.12 -26.39 -42.55
N LEU A 343 17.39 -26.61 -42.17
CA LEU A 343 18.49 -26.60 -43.14
C LEU A 343 18.51 -27.83 -44.06
N ASN A 344 18.00 -28.99 -43.63
CA ASN A 344 17.95 -30.20 -44.45
C ASN A 344 16.73 -30.26 -45.40
N SER A 345 15.86 -29.24 -45.41
CA SER A 345 14.71 -29.14 -46.31
C SER A 345 14.93 -28.18 -47.48
N ILE A 346 16.15 -27.64 -47.66
CA ILE A 346 16.51 -26.67 -48.71
C ILE A 346 17.60 -27.22 -49.66
N PHE A 347 17.75 -28.55 -49.75
CA PHE A 347 18.53 -29.18 -50.82
C PHE A 347 17.71 -30.26 -51.54
#